data_AF-A0A2P6SAA3-F1
#
_entry.id   AF-A0A2P6SAA3-F1
#
_cell.length_a   1.000
_cell.length_b   1.000
_cell.length_c   1.000
_cell.angle_alpha   90.00
_cell.angle_beta   90.00
_cell.angle_gamma   90.00
#
_symmetry.space_group_name_H-M   'P 1'
#
loop_
_entity.id
_entity.type
_entity.pdbx_description
1 polymer ?
#
loop_
_entity_poly.entity_id
_entity_poly.type
_entity_poly.pdbx_seq_one_letter_code
_entity_poly.pdbx_strand_id
1 'polypeptide(L)'
;MNDLVGHKFEQKREHIASAVECYMKQYGVTEEEAEVELTKQVNDSWQDINEEWLDATSIPRPLLLLILNFARVGVSHTYLIYVDIL
;
A
#
# COMPACT_ATOMS: atom_id res chain seq x y z
N MET A 1 1.65 3.00 0.52
CA MET A 1 2.59 2.95 -0.62
C MET A 1 3.10 4.34 -1.02
N ASN A 2 2.28 5.39 -0.97
CA ASN A 2 2.76 6.78 -1.10
C ASN A 2 3.96 7.09 -0.18
N ASP A 3 3.89 6.68 1.08
CA ASP A 3 4.98 6.87 2.05
C ASP A 3 6.26 6.11 1.67
N LEU A 4 6.17 4.92 1.05
CA LEU A 4 7.35 4.15 0.61
C LEU A 4 8.05 4.84 -0.57
N VAL A 5 7.27 5.31 -1.54
CA VAL A 5 7.78 5.99 -2.74
C VAL A 5 8.33 7.38 -2.41
N GLY A 6 7.68 8.10 -1.50
CA GLY A 6 8.07 9.43 -1.05
C GLY A 6 9.19 9.43 0.00
N HIS A 7 9.42 8.30 0.70
CA HIS A 7 10.21 8.23 1.93
C HIS A 7 11.53 9.02 1.86
N LYS A 8 12.38 8.68 0.90
CA LYS A 8 13.74 9.25 0.76
C LYS A 8 13.75 10.73 0.36
N PHE A 9 12.68 11.20 -0.26
CA PHE A 9 12.52 12.61 -0.62
C PHE A 9 11.91 13.41 0.54
N GLU A 10 10.97 12.81 1.27
CA GLU A 10 10.28 13.41 2.42
C GLU A 10 11.19 13.53 3.65
N GLN A 11 12.09 12.57 3.88
CA GLN A 11 13.11 12.62 4.93
C GLN A 11 14.01 13.87 4.81
N LYS A 12 14.27 14.34 3.59
CA LYS A 12 15.10 15.53 3.33
C LYS A 12 14.41 16.84 3.68
N ARG A 13 13.11 16.82 3.99
CA ARG A 13 12.27 18.02 4.16
C ARG A 13 11.82 18.27 5.60
N GLU A 14 12.33 17.53 6.61
CA GLU A 14 11.91 17.64 8.03
C GLU A 14 10.37 17.61 8.20
N HIS A 15 9.68 16.76 7.43
CA HIS A 15 8.23 16.58 7.55
C HIS A 15 7.85 15.46 8.54
N ILE A 16 6.54 15.28 8.73
CA ILE A 16 5.91 14.25 9.59
C ILE A 16 6.55 12.88 9.35
N ALA A 17 6.75 12.10 10.42
CA ALA A 17 7.33 10.77 10.34
C ALA A 17 6.54 9.87 9.37
N SER A 18 7.25 9.33 8.39
CA SER A 18 6.75 8.37 7.39
C SER A 18 6.43 7.01 8.02
N ALA A 19 5.67 6.18 7.30
CA ALA A 19 5.42 4.78 7.70
C ALA A 19 6.71 4.00 7.97
N VAL A 20 7.78 4.22 7.19
CA VAL A 20 9.08 3.56 7.36
C VAL A 20 9.73 3.95 8.68
N GLU A 21 9.79 5.25 9.01
CA GLU A 21 10.34 5.74 10.28
C GLU A 21 9.53 5.27 11.49
N CYS A 22 8.21 5.26 11.36
CA CYS A 22 7.33 4.74 12.41
C CYS A 22 7.61 3.25 12.66
N TYR A 23 7.77 2.46 11.59
CA TYR A 23 8.05 1.05 11.67
C TYR A 23 9.43 0.76 12.28
N MET A 24 10.48 1.44 11.80
CA MET A 24 11.83 1.34 12.36
C MET A 24 11.85 1.68 13.85
N LYS A 25 11.19 2.76 14.25
CA LYS A 25 11.14 3.18 15.66
C LYS A 25 10.36 2.19 16.53
N GLN A 26 9.30 1.59 16.02
CA GLN A 26 8.47 0.65 16.76
C GLN A 26 9.17 -0.70 16.97
N TYR A 27 9.89 -1.19 15.95
CA TYR A 27 10.44 -2.56 15.95
C TYR A 27 11.97 -2.61 16.06
N GLY A 28 12.66 -1.48 16.00
CA GLY A 28 14.12 -1.42 16.09
C GLY A 28 14.86 -2.03 14.90
N VAL A 29 14.21 -2.06 13.73
CA VAL A 29 14.70 -2.69 12.49
C VAL A 29 15.40 -1.69 11.57
N THR A 30 16.11 -2.17 10.56
CA THR A 30 16.71 -1.30 9.53
C THR A 30 15.65 -0.71 8.59
N GLU A 31 16.04 0.31 7.83
CA GLU A 31 15.17 0.91 6.80
C GLU A 31 14.79 -0.13 5.74
N GLU A 32 15.75 -0.95 5.30
CA GLU A 32 15.49 -2.01 4.30
C GLU A 32 14.53 -3.08 4.84
N GLU A 33 14.69 -3.51 6.09
CA GLU A 33 13.77 -4.46 6.73
C GLU A 33 12.35 -3.88 6.84
N ALA A 34 12.24 -2.59 7.18
CA ALA A 34 10.97 -1.88 7.23
C ALA A 34 10.32 -1.74 5.84
N GLU A 35 11.09 -1.35 4.81
CA GLU A 35 10.60 -1.24 3.43
C GLU A 35 10.08 -2.59 2.90
N VAL A 36 10.80 -3.68 3.17
CA VAL A 36 10.40 -5.04 2.77
C VAL A 36 9.10 -5.46 3.44
N GLU A 37 8.98 -5.33 4.77
CA GLU A 37 7.78 -5.78 5.48
C GLU A 37 6.57 -4.90 5.17
N LEU A 38 6.75 -3.58 5.02
CA LEU A 38 5.67 -2.67 4.61
C LEU A 38 5.19 -2.97 3.18
N THR A 39 6.10 -3.31 2.27
CA THR A 39 5.73 -3.72 0.90
C THR A 39 4.93 -5.02 0.93
N LYS A 40 5.36 -5.99 1.75
CA LYS A 40 4.63 -7.24 1.94
C LYS A 40 3.22 -6.99 2.49
N GLN A 41 3.07 -6.17 3.52
CA GLN A 41 1.75 -5.81 4.07
C GLN A 41 0.83 -5.16 3.02
N VAL A 42 1.37 -4.33 2.13
CA VAL A 42 0.60 -3.75 1.02
C VAL A 42 0.13 -4.84 0.04
N ASN A 43 0.99 -5.80 -0.30
CA ASN A 43 0.63 -6.90 -1.19
C ASN A 43 -0.41 -7.83 -0.55
N ASP A 44 -0.23 -8.19 0.72
CA ASP A 44 -1.18 -9.02 1.47
C ASP A 44 -2.55 -8.32 1.54
N SER A 45 -2.57 -7.02 1.86
CA SER A 45 -3.82 -6.23 1.87
C SER A 45 -4.47 -6.13 0.48
N TRP A 46 -3.68 -6.13 -0.59
CA TRP A 46 -4.21 -6.13 -1.95
C TRP A 46 -4.87 -7.47 -2.30
N GLN A 47 -4.29 -8.58 -1.85
CA GLN A 47 -4.90 -9.90 -1.98
C GLN A 47 -6.25 -9.97 -1.25
N ASP A 48 -6.30 -9.50 0.01
CA ASP A 48 -7.54 -9.46 0.80
C ASP A 48 -8.65 -8.68 0.08
N ILE A 49 -8.33 -7.50 -0.49
CA ILE A 49 -9.29 -6.69 -1.28
C ILE A 49 -9.81 -7.46 -2.49
N ASN A 50 -8.96 -8.21 -3.19
CA ASN A 50 -9.37 -8.99 -4.36
C ASN A 50 -10.27 -10.17 -3.97
N GLU A 51 -9.98 -10.84 -2.85
CA GLU A 51 -10.82 -11.93 -2.33
C GLU A 51 -12.20 -11.40 -1.90
N GLU A 52 -12.24 -10.34 -1.09
CA GLU A 52 -13.49 -9.72 -0.65
C GLU A 52 -14.32 -9.19 -1.82
N TRP A 53 -13.69 -8.66 -2.87
CA TRP A 53 -14.37 -8.19 -4.07
C TRP A 53 -15.18 -9.27 -4.78
N LEU A 54 -14.63 -10.49 -4.84
CA LEU A 54 -15.27 -11.63 -5.49
C LEU A 54 -16.54 -12.03 -4.72
N ASP A 55 -16.47 -11.99 -3.40
CA ASP A 55 -17.55 -12.42 -2.50
C ASP A 55 -18.56 -11.30 -2.14
N ALA A 56 -18.23 -10.04 -2.45
CA ALA A 56 -19.08 -8.89 -2.17
C ALA A 56 -20.38 -8.90 -3.00
N THR A 57 -21.43 -9.44 -2.40
CA THR A 57 -22.80 -9.55 -2.95
C THR A 57 -23.78 -8.55 -2.34
N SER A 58 -23.48 -8.04 -1.14
CA SER A 58 -24.35 -7.13 -0.37
C SER A 58 -24.14 -5.65 -0.69
N ILE A 59 -23.02 -5.29 -1.33
CA ILE A 59 -22.68 -3.91 -1.68
C ILE A 59 -22.85 -3.72 -3.20
N PRO A 60 -23.50 -2.63 -3.66
CA PRO A 60 -23.59 -2.32 -5.08
C PRO A 60 -22.21 -2.24 -5.75
N ARG A 61 -22.05 -2.93 -6.88
CA ARG A 61 -20.82 -2.94 -7.69
C ARG A 61 -20.22 -1.55 -7.98
N PRO A 62 -21.01 -0.48 -8.25
CA PRO A 62 -20.45 0.85 -8.46
C PRO A 62 -19.70 1.42 -7.25
N LEU A 63 -20.18 1.14 -6.02
CA LEU A 63 -19.53 1.58 -4.80
C LEU A 63 -18.24 0.81 -4.54
N LEU A 64 -18.27 -0.50 -4.78
CA LEU A 64 -17.06 -1.31 -4.74
C LEU A 64 -16.02 -0.74 -5.73
N LEU A 65 -16.41 -0.47 -6.99
CA LEU A 65 -15.50 0.04 -8.03
C LEU A 65 -14.83 1.35 -7.61
N LEU A 66 -15.56 2.23 -6.92
CA LEU A 66 -15.00 3.46 -6.38
C LEU A 66 -13.88 3.17 -5.37
N ILE A 67 -14.12 2.26 -4.42
CA ILE A 67 -13.16 1.87 -3.38
C ILE A 67 -11.91 1.24 -4.01
N LEU A 68 -12.11 0.30 -4.93
CA LEU A 68 -11.01 -0.38 -5.63
C LEU A 68 -10.17 0.60 -6.46
N ASN A 69 -10.82 1.52 -7.17
CA ASN A 69 -10.11 2.54 -7.94
C ASN A 69 -9.32 3.50 -7.04
N PHE A 70 -9.84 3.84 -5.86
CA PHE A 70 -9.12 4.65 -4.89
C PHE A 70 -7.86 3.94 -4.37
N ALA A 71 -7.98 2.66 -3.98
CA ALA A 71 -6.85 1.85 -3.53
C ALA A 71 -5.76 1.74 -4.63
N ARG A 72 -6.16 1.56 -5.89
CA ARG A 72 -5.23 1.51 -7.04
C ARG A 72 -4.40 2.76 -7.20
N VAL A 73 -4.98 3.96 -7.05
CA VAL A 73 -4.24 5.23 -7.20
C VAL A 73 -3.07 5.30 -6.22
N GLY A 74 -3.24 4.79 -4.99
CA GLY A 74 -2.18 4.73 -3.99
C GLY A 74 -1.07 3.70 -4.29
N VAL A 75 -1.38 2.65 -5.06
CA VAL A 75 -0.45 1.55 -5.40
C VAL A 75 0.27 1.76 -6.76
N SER A 76 -0.31 2.56 -7.67
CA SER A 76 0.06 2.62 -9.10
C SER A 76 1.37 3.32 -9.48
N HIS A 77 2.31 3.57 -8.57
CA HIS A 77 3.59 4.20 -8.94
C HIS A 77 4.80 3.25 -9.00
N THR A 78 4.61 1.93 -8.89
CA THR A 78 5.67 0.95 -9.23
C THR A 78 5.07 -0.34 -9.76
N TYR A 79 5.25 -0.59 -11.06
CA TYR A 79 5.39 -1.85 -11.82
C TYR A 79 4.65 -3.16 -11.45
N LEU A 80 3.83 -3.25 -10.40
CA LEU A 80 3.17 -4.48 -9.96
C LEU A 80 1.73 -4.62 -10.49
N ILE A 81 1.14 -3.57 -11.05
CA ILE A 81 -0.23 -3.63 -11.61
C ILE A 81 -0.27 -4.28 -13.00
N TYR A 82 0.87 -4.45 -13.66
CA TYR A 82 0.90 -5.07 -15.00
C TYR A 82 0.61 -6.57 -15.02
N VAL A 83 0.50 -7.23 -13.85
CA VAL A 83 0.31 -8.69 -13.78
C VAL A 83 -1.08 -9.12 -13.31
N ASP A 84 -1.82 -8.31 -12.55
CA ASP A 84 -3.07 -8.78 -11.92
C ASP A 84 -4.34 -8.11 -12.46
N ILE A 85 -4.43 -8.05 -13.80
CA ILE A 85 -5.72 -7.94 -14.50
C ILE A 85 -5.80 -9.11 -15.48
N LEU A 86 -6.13 -10.30 -14.96
CA LEU A 86 -6.85 -11.38 -15.63
C LEU A 86 -7.54 -12.26 -14.58
#